data_AF-A0A3Q3JBP0-F1
#
_entry.id   AF-A0A3Q3JBP0-F1
#
_cell.length_a   1.000
_cell.length_b   1.000
_cell.length_c   1.000
_cell.angle_alpha   90.00
_cell.angle_beta   90.00
_cell.angle_gamma   90.00
#
_symmetry.space_group_name_H-M   'P 1'
#
loop_
_entity.id
_entity.type
_entity.pdbx_description
1 polymer ?
#
loop_
_entity_poly.entity_id
_entity_poly.type
_entity_poly.pdbx_seq_one_letter_code
_entity_poly.pdbx_strand_id
1 'polypeptide(L)'
;MASYTCISCRVAFADGEVQRAHYKTDWHRYNLKRKVANMPPVTAENFQERVLAQRAAAEQQLNDTALTEGCAICNKKFSTANAYQNHLQSHKHQQAEKQALLAAQRKVEKMNEKNLEKGLGDEKADHDTRNEALQQALREQQRPSPAKQAKVQASQGASKPRMEKERPPRMMWLEEQAKRREKEEGATAENGKEGR
;
A
#
# COMPACT_ATOMS: atom_id res chain seq x y z
N MET A 1 15.76 0.61 54.13
CA MET A 1 15.81 0.95 52.69
C MET A 1 15.10 2.29 52.50
N ALA A 2 15.67 3.21 51.73
CA ALA A 2 15.03 4.50 51.46
C ALA A 2 13.79 4.30 50.59
N SER A 3 12.66 4.89 50.97
CA SER A 3 11.43 4.86 50.17
C SER A 3 11.39 6.03 49.20
N TYR A 4 11.30 5.73 47.90
CA TYR A 4 11.20 6.76 46.86
C TYR A 4 9.74 7.15 46.69
N THR A 5 9.34 8.33 47.16
CA THR A 5 7.94 8.76 47.13
C THR A 5 7.80 10.19 46.63
N CYS A 6 6.64 10.52 46.06
CA CYS A 6 6.28 11.90 45.72
C CYS A 6 5.05 12.32 46.51
N ILE A 7 5.23 13.27 47.44
CA ILE A 7 4.16 13.77 48.30
C ILE A 7 3.08 14.52 47.49
N SER A 8 3.49 15.29 46.48
CA SER A 8 2.56 16.06 45.64
C SER A 8 1.64 15.17 44.80
N CYS A 9 2.07 13.96 44.48
CA CYS A 9 1.31 13.02 43.66
C CYS A 9 0.81 11.79 44.43
N ARG A 10 1.18 11.65 45.71
CA ARG A 10 0.81 10.55 46.62
C ARG A 10 1.13 9.16 46.05
N VAL A 11 2.30 9.02 45.43
CA VAL A 11 2.77 7.74 44.87
C VAL A 11 4.13 7.34 45.41
N ALA A 12 4.33 6.04 45.51
CA ALA A 12 5.59 5.40 45.84
C ALA A 12 6.17 4.72 44.60
N PHE A 13 7.49 4.72 44.50
CA PHE A 13 8.26 4.15 43.40
C PHE A 13 9.17 3.05 43.94
N ALA A 14 9.47 2.06 43.09
CA ALA A 14 10.45 1.03 43.38
C ALA A 14 11.87 1.62 43.47
N ASP A 15 12.20 2.54 42.55
CA ASP A 15 13.56 3.06 42.37
C ASP A 15 13.62 4.60 42.33
N GLY A 16 14.77 5.14 42.72
CA GLY A 16 15.05 6.58 42.64
C GLY A 16 15.13 7.11 41.20
N GLU A 17 15.44 6.24 40.23
CA GLU A 17 15.40 6.60 38.80
C GLU A 17 13.99 6.89 38.32
N VAL A 18 13.04 6.04 38.70
CA VAL A 18 11.62 6.23 38.37
C VAL A 18 11.09 7.50 39.03
N GLN A 19 11.50 7.80 40.26
CA GLN A 19 11.15 9.05 40.94
C GLN A 19 11.66 10.29 40.17
N ARG A 20 12.93 10.26 39.70
CA ARG A 20 13.50 11.36 38.90
C ARG A 20 12.79 11.51 37.55
N ALA A 21 12.42 10.40 36.91
CA ALA A 21 11.63 10.42 35.68
C ALA A 21 10.24 11.03 35.93
N HIS A 22 9.59 10.64 37.04
CA HIS A 22 8.28 11.16 37.43
C HIS A 22 8.26 12.69 37.56
N TYR A 23 9.26 13.31 38.21
CA TYR A 23 9.34 14.77 38.34
C TYR A 23 9.36 15.52 37.00
N LYS A 24 9.78 14.86 35.91
CA LYS A 24 9.81 15.45 34.56
C LYS A 24 8.49 15.28 33.81
N THR A 25 7.61 14.39 34.25
CA THR A 25 6.32 14.10 33.58
C THR A 25 5.33 15.24 33.71
N ASP A 26 4.42 15.35 32.74
CA ASP A 26 3.33 16.32 32.77
C ASP A 26 2.32 16.07 33.88
N TRP A 27 2.17 14.80 34.30
CA TRP A 27 1.33 14.43 35.44
C TRP A 27 1.82 15.07 36.74
N HIS A 28 3.14 15.04 37.00
CA HIS A 28 3.73 15.71 38.17
C HIS A 28 3.52 17.22 38.12
N ARG A 29 3.79 17.84 36.96
CA ARG A 29 3.62 19.28 36.74
C ARG A 29 2.16 19.71 36.94
N TYR A 30 1.22 18.92 36.45
CA TYR A 30 -0.21 19.17 36.59
C TYR A 30 -0.64 19.11 38.06
N ASN A 31 -0.24 18.07 38.79
CA ASN A 31 -0.53 17.94 40.22
C ASN A 31 0.14 19.03 41.07
N LEU A 32 1.35 19.47 40.69
CA LEU A 32 2.02 20.58 41.35
C LEU A 32 1.23 21.89 41.20
N LYS A 33 0.72 22.19 39.99
CA LYS A 33 -0.15 23.36 39.76
C LYS A 33 -1.44 23.28 40.59
N ARG A 34 -2.06 22.10 40.69
CA ARG A 34 -3.25 21.88 41.54
C ARG A 34 -2.95 22.09 43.02
N LYS A 35 -1.82 21.61 43.50
CA LYS A 35 -1.37 21.81 44.88
C LYS A 35 -1.20 23.29 45.21
N VAL A 36 -0.59 24.07 44.31
CA VAL A 36 -0.45 25.54 44.47
C VAL A 36 -1.83 26.23 44.52
N ALA A 37 -2.81 25.71 43.79
CA ALA A 37 -4.19 26.18 43.84
C ALA A 37 -5.02 25.59 44.99
N ASN A 38 -4.40 24.94 45.99
CA ASN A 38 -5.06 24.24 47.11
C ASN A 38 -6.10 23.19 46.68
N MET A 39 -5.98 22.65 45.47
CA MET A 39 -6.84 21.58 44.95
C MET A 39 -6.21 20.21 45.21
N PRO A 40 -7.04 19.16 45.42
CA PRO A 40 -6.54 17.80 45.61
C PRO A 40 -5.82 17.29 44.35
N PRO A 41 -4.76 16.46 44.53
CA PRO A 41 -4.04 15.85 43.41
C PRO A 41 -4.91 14.82 42.68
N VAL A 42 -4.67 14.66 41.39
CA VAL A 42 -5.35 13.71 40.51
C VAL A 42 -4.51 12.44 40.39
N THR A 43 -5.19 11.30 40.41
CA THR A 43 -4.59 9.98 40.20
C THR A 43 -4.01 9.85 38.79
N ALA A 44 -3.10 8.91 38.59
CA ALA A 44 -2.48 8.69 37.27
C ALA A 44 -3.54 8.28 36.23
N GLU A 45 -4.48 7.41 36.60
CA GLU A 45 -5.57 6.93 35.75
C GLU A 45 -6.45 8.08 35.26
N ASN A 46 -6.93 8.94 36.17
CA ASN A 46 -7.81 10.04 35.78
C ASN A 46 -7.08 11.11 34.96
N PHE A 47 -5.77 11.31 35.19
CA PHE A 47 -4.96 12.17 34.34
C PHE A 47 -4.85 11.58 32.93
N GLN A 48 -4.60 10.27 32.81
CA GLN A 48 -4.52 9.58 31.53
C GLN A 48 -5.86 9.65 30.77
N GLU A 49 -6.99 9.40 31.44
CA GLU A 49 -8.33 9.57 30.86
C GLU A 49 -8.54 10.99 30.32
N ARG A 50 -8.16 12.02 31.08
CA ARG A 50 -8.26 13.42 30.63
C ARG A 50 -7.39 13.70 29.42
N VAL A 51 -6.16 13.18 29.40
CA VAL A 51 -5.26 13.35 28.26
C VAL A 51 -5.81 12.66 27.02
N LEU A 52 -6.36 11.45 27.16
CA LEU A 52 -7.01 10.73 26.06
C LEU A 52 -8.23 11.49 25.54
N ALA A 53 -9.10 11.97 26.44
CA ALA A 53 -10.26 12.78 26.08
C ALA A 53 -9.86 14.08 25.37
N GLN A 54 -8.81 14.76 25.84
CA GLN A 54 -8.28 15.97 25.19
C GLN A 54 -7.72 15.69 23.80
N ARG A 55 -7.00 14.57 23.62
CA ARG A 55 -6.50 14.16 22.30
C ARG A 55 -7.63 13.84 21.34
N ALA A 56 -8.64 13.09 21.79
CA ALA A 56 -9.81 12.77 20.99
C ALA A 56 -10.58 14.03 20.58
N ALA A 57 -10.77 14.98 21.50
CA ALA A 57 -11.42 16.26 21.20
C ALA A 57 -10.60 17.10 20.19
N ALA A 58 -9.27 17.14 20.33
CA ALA A 58 -8.41 17.85 19.39
C ALA A 58 -8.46 17.22 17.98
N GLU A 59 -8.45 15.89 17.89
CA GLU A 59 -8.58 15.18 16.61
C GLU A 59 -9.95 15.42 15.94
N GLN A 60 -11.03 15.41 16.71
CA GLN A 60 -12.35 15.79 16.22
C GLN A 60 -12.38 17.22 15.67
N GLN A 61 -11.75 18.18 16.37
CA GLN A 61 -11.68 19.55 15.88
C GLN A 61 -10.86 19.69 14.59
N LEU A 62 -9.77 18.92 14.44
CA LEU A 62 -8.99 18.89 13.19
C LEU A 62 -9.83 18.31 12.05
N ASN A 63 -10.54 17.21 12.30
CA ASN A 63 -11.41 16.59 11.31
C ASN A 63 -12.58 17.50 10.93
N ASP A 64 -13.21 18.17 11.88
CA ASP A 64 -14.27 19.15 11.63
C ASP A 64 -13.75 20.33 10.82
N THR A 65 -12.54 20.81 11.11
CA THR A 65 -11.90 21.88 10.34
C THR A 65 -11.64 21.43 8.90
N ALA A 66 -11.05 20.24 8.71
CA ALA A 66 -10.79 19.67 7.39
C ALA A 66 -12.09 19.43 6.59
N LEU A 67 -13.15 18.98 7.27
CA LEU A 67 -14.47 18.78 6.67
C LEU A 67 -15.10 20.12 6.23
N THR A 68 -14.76 21.21 6.92
CA THR A 68 -15.31 22.55 6.69
C THR A 68 -14.55 23.32 5.59
N GLU A 69 -13.40 22.84 5.12
CA GLU A 69 -12.62 23.49 4.05
C GLU A 69 -13.37 23.62 2.72
N GLY A 70 -14.41 22.81 2.51
CA GLY A 70 -15.41 23.01 1.46
C GLY A 70 -15.65 21.76 0.61
N CYS A 71 -16.78 21.76 -0.08
CA CYS A 71 -17.20 20.62 -0.90
C CYS A 71 -16.47 20.63 -2.24
N ALA A 72 -15.71 19.57 -2.56
CA ALA A 72 -14.94 19.48 -3.81
C ALA A 72 -15.80 19.45 -5.08
N ILE A 73 -17.03 18.93 -5.01
CA ILE A 73 -17.94 18.82 -6.18
C ILE A 73 -18.67 20.14 -6.43
N CYS A 74 -19.01 20.88 -5.38
CA CYS A 74 -19.80 22.11 -5.47
C CYS A 74 -18.99 23.38 -5.26
N ASN A 75 -17.72 23.27 -4.84
CA ASN A 75 -16.84 24.36 -4.40
C ASN A 75 -17.48 25.32 -3.39
N LYS A 76 -18.42 24.82 -2.57
CA LYS A 76 -19.11 25.58 -1.53
C LYS A 76 -18.37 25.40 -0.20
N LYS A 77 -18.08 26.50 0.48
CA LYS A 77 -17.54 26.52 1.85
C LYS A 77 -18.69 26.61 2.84
N PHE A 78 -18.56 25.93 3.96
CA PHE A 78 -19.58 25.91 5.01
C PHE A 78 -18.98 26.47 6.29
N SER A 79 -19.80 26.99 7.19
CA SER A 79 -19.34 27.56 8.47
C SER A 79 -19.36 26.56 9.61
N THR A 80 -20.07 25.44 9.45
CA THR A 80 -20.20 24.38 10.46
C THR A 80 -20.19 23.00 9.80
N ALA A 81 -19.66 22.00 10.51
CA ALA A 81 -19.66 20.60 10.07
C ALA A 81 -21.09 20.09 9.77
N ASN A 82 -22.07 20.47 10.59
CA ASN A 82 -23.48 20.10 10.37
C ASN A 82 -24.04 20.67 9.06
N ALA A 83 -23.71 21.90 8.69
CA ALA A 83 -24.14 22.49 7.41
C ALA A 83 -23.49 21.77 6.22
N TYR A 84 -22.23 21.37 6.36
CA TYR A 84 -21.53 20.57 5.35
C TYR A 84 -22.17 19.18 5.18
N GLN A 85 -22.45 18.46 6.28
CA GLN A 85 -23.09 17.15 6.21
C GLN A 85 -24.49 17.21 5.58
N ASN A 86 -25.30 18.20 5.95
CA ASN A 86 -26.60 18.43 5.30
C ASN A 86 -26.45 18.75 3.82
N HIS A 87 -25.41 19.49 3.43
CA HIS A 87 -25.11 19.72 2.02
C HIS A 87 -24.80 18.43 1.26
N LEU A 88 -23.97 17.53 1.82
CA LEU A 88 -23.68 16.23 1.21
C LEU A 88 -24.95 15.38 1.02
N GLN A 89 -25.88 15.46 1.96
CA GLN A 89 -27.17 14.76 1.89
C GLN A 89 -28.19 15.46 0.98
N SER A 90 -27.91 16.68 0.50
CA SER A 90 -28.84 17.40 -0.35
C SER A 90 -28.94 16.75 -1.74
N HIS A 91 -30.17 16.68 -2.27
CA HIS A 91 -30.42 16.14 -3.61
C HIS A 91 -29.59 16.82 -4.71
N LYS A 92 -29.30 18.12 -4.55
CA LYS A 92 -28.46 18.87 -5.49
C LYS A 92 -27.02 18.35 -5.53
N HIS A 93 -26.45 18.03 -4.38
CA HIS A 93 -25.10 17.46 -4.29
C HIS A 93 -25.08 16.05 -4.89
N GLN A 94 -26.00 15.19 -4.48
CA GLN A 94 -26.09 13.81 -4.98
C GLN A 94 -26.33 13.75 -6.49
N GLN A 95 -27.15 14.65 -7.03
CA GLN A 95 -27.38 14.74 -8.46
C GLN A 95 -26.12 15.22 -9.21
N ALA A 96 -25.41 16.20 -8.66
CA ALA A 96 -24.15 16.66 -9.23
C ALA A 96 -23.08 15.55 -9.22
N GLU A 97 -22.95 14.79 -8.12
CA GLU A 97 -22.07 13.63 -8.02
C GLU A 97 -22.44 12.56 -9.05
N LYS A 98 -23.72 12.16 -9.11
CA LYS A 98 -24.19 11.16 -10.08
C LYS A 98 -23.93 11.59 -11.52
N GLN A 99 -24.17 12.86 -11.84
CA GLN A 99 -23.91 13.40 -13.16
C GLN A 99 -22.42 13.42 -13.49
N ALA A 100 -21.57 13.81 -12.54
CA ALA A 100 -20.12 13.80 -12.70
C ALA A 100 -19.58 12.38 -12.94
N LEU A 101 -20.09 11.39 -12.20
CA LEU A 101 -19.75 9.98 -12.40
C LEU A 101 -20.15 9.47 -13.79
N LEU A 102 -21.39 9.75 -14.22
CA LEU A 102 -21.85 9.36 -15.56
C LEU A 102 -21.04 10.05 -16.67
N ALA A 103 -20.68 11.32 -16.50
CA ALA A 103 -19.83 12.02 -17.45
C ALA A 103 -18.42 11.41 -17.51
N ALA A 104 -17.84 11.04 -16.37
CA ALA A 104 -16.56 10.34 -16.31
C ALA A 104 -16.63 8.96 -16.99
N GLN A 105 -17.69 8.17 -16.71
CA GLN A 105 -17.92 6.88 -17.36
C GLN A 105 -18.01 7.00 -18.87
N ARG A 106 -18.84 7.92 -19.39
CA ARG A 106 -18.93 8.18 -20.83
C ARG A 106 -17.61 8.63 -21.45
N LYS A 107 -16.78 9.37 -20.71
CA LYS A 107 -15.46 9.78 -21.19
C LYS A 107 -14.53 8.57 -21.27
N VAL A 108 -14.56 7.68 -20.29
CA VAL A 108 -13.80 6.42 -20.31
C VAL A 108 -14.27 5.53 -21.45
N GLU A 109 -15.57 5.37 -21.66
CA GLU A 109 -16.15 4.63 -22.79
C GLU A 109 -15.68 5.21 -24.13
N LYS A 110 -15.80 6.52 -24.34
CA LYS A 110 -15.30 7.18 -25.56
C LYS A 110 -13.78 7.04 -25.73
N MET A 111 -13.02 7.04 -24.64
CA MET A 111 -11.59 6.76 -24.71
C MET A 111 -11.34 5.30 -25.10
N ASN A 112 -12.14 4.36 -24.59
CA ASN A 112 -12.04 2.94 -24.94
C ASN A 112 -12.43 2.68 -26.40
N GLU A 113 -13.53 3.27 -26.89
CA GLU A 113 -13.95 3.21 -28.29
C GLU A 113 -12.88 3.76 -29.22
N LYS A 114 -12.28 4.92 -28.89
CA LYS A 114 -11.17 5.49 -29.66
C LYS A 114 -9.90 4.65 -29.63
N ASN A 115 -9.66 3.90 -28.56
CA ASN A 115 -8.56 2.93 -28.52
C ASN A 115 -8.86 1.71 -29.40
N LEU A 116 -10.12 1.25 -29.40
CA LEU A 116 -10.58 0.17 -30.27
C LEU A 116 -10.46 0.55 -31.75
N GLU A 117 -10.91 1.76 -32.12
CA GLU A 117 -10.86 2.29 -33.50
C GLU A 117 -9.43 2.58 -33.97
N LYS A 118 -8.52 2.92 -33.06
CA LYS A 118 -7.08 3.09 -33.35
C LYS A 118 -6.31 1.76 -33.40
N GLY A 119 -6.99 0.61 -33.43
CA GLY A 119 -6.38 -0.71 -33.61
C GLY A 119 -5.63 -1.25 -32.39
N LEU A 120 -5.86 -0.71 -31.19
CA LEU A 120 -5.39 -1.30 -29.93
C LEU A 120 -6.41 -2.31 -29.36
N GLY A 121 -7.55 -2.51 -30.05
CA GLY A 121 -8.50 -3.57 -29.82
C GLY A 121 -8.30 -4.72 -30.78
N ASP A 122 -7.72 -5.82 -30.29
CA ASP A 122 -7.82 -7.18 -30.85
C ASP A 122 -7.73 -7.30 -32.40
N GLU A 123 -6.76 -6.65 -33.04
CA GLU A 123 -6.05 -7.36 -34.12
C GLU A 123 -5.11 -8.37 -33.44
N LYS A 124 -5.71 -9.44 -32.89
CA LYS A 124 -5.01 -10.72 -32.85
C LYS A 124 -4.92 -11.19 -34.29
N ALA A 125 -4.01 -10.59 -35.05
CA ALA A 125 -3.19 -11.40 -35.92
C ALA A 125 -2.64 -12.49 -35.00
N ASP A 126 -3.19 -13.69 -35.16
CA ASP A 126 -2.98 -14.85 -34.31
C ASP A 126 -1.52 -14.86 -33.84
N HIS A 127 -1.33 -14.61 -32.54
CA HIS A 127 -0.02 -14.31 -31.98
C HIS A 127 0.97 -15.44 -32.29
N ASP A 128 0.43 -16.66 -32.45
CA ASP A 128 1.13 -17.86 -32.86
C ASP A 128 1.61 -17.77 -34.31
N THR A 129 0.75 -17.35 -35.25
CA THR A 129 1.14 -17.10 -36.65
C THR A 129 2.25 -16.05 -36.77
N ARG A 130 2.18 -14.95 -36.00
CA ARG A 130 3.22 -13.90 -36.00
C ARG A 130 4.54 -14.40 -35.40
N ASN A 131 4.47 -15.19 -34.33
CA ASN A 131 5.64 -15.74 -33.65
C ASN A 131 6.31 -16.85 -34.47
N GLU A 132 5.50 -17.68 -35.15
CA GLU A 132 5.96 -18.70 -36.08
C GLU A 132 6.67 -18.07 -37.29
N ALA A 133 6.09 -17.04 -37.90
CA ALA A 133 6.74 -16.29 -38.98
C ALA A 133 8.08 -15.68 -38.54
N LEU A 134 8.18 -15.18 -37.31
CA LEU A 134 9.40 -14.65 -36.73
C LEU A 134 10.47 -15.72 -36.51
N GLN A 135 10.09 -16.89 -35.99
CA GLN A 135 11.00 -18.03 -35.86
C GLN A 135 11.48 -18.54 -37.22
N GLN A 136 10.59 -18.58 -38.21
CA GLN A 136 10.91 -19.02 -39.56
C GLN A 136 11.90 -18.05 -40.23
N ALA A 137 11.70 -16.74 -40.09
CA ALA A 137 12.64 -15.72 -40.58
C ALA A 137 14.02 -15.81 -39.89
N LEU A 138 14.06 -16.05 -38.58
CA LEU A 138 15.30 -16.25 -37.84
C LEU A 138 16.03 -17.55 -38.27
N ARG A 139 15.28 -18.60 -38.61
CA ARG A 139 15.82 -19.88 -39.08
C ARG A 139 16.43 -19.75 -40.47
N GLU A 140 15.79 -18.98 -41.37
CA GLU A 140 16.32 -18.70 -42.70
C GLU A 140 17.61 -17.87 -42.64
N GLN A 141 17.67 -16.85 -41.77
CA GLN A 141 18.90 -16.09 -41.53
C GLN A 141 20.04 -16.92 -40.91
N GLN A 142 19.69 -17.94 -40.12
CA GLN A 142 20.67 -18.86 -39.51
C GLN A 142 21.00 -20.05 -40.40
N ARG A 143 20.41 -20.16 -41.59
CA ARG A 143 20.74 -21.24 -42.52
C ARG A 143 22.19 -21.08 -42.96
N PRO A 144 23.07 -22.05 -42.65
CA PRO A 144 24.47 -21.94 -43.05
C PRO A 144 24.54 -21.95 -44.58
N SER A 145 25.05 -20.87 -45.15
CA SER A 145 25.41 -20.79 -46.57
C SER A 145 26.24 -22.04 -46.94
N PRO A 146 26.02 -22.65 -48.11
CA PRO A 146 26.73 -23.87 -48.53
C PRO A 146 28.27 -23.71 -48.50
N ALA A 147 28.77 -22.47 -48.48
CA ALA A 147 30.18 -22.16 -48.31
C ALA A 147 30.79 -22.51 -46.93
N LYS A 148 29.99 -22.76 -45.87
CA LYS A 148 30.50 -23.14 -44.53
C LYS A 148 30.55 -24.66 -44.27
N GLN A 149 30.03 -25.50 -45.17
CA GLN A 149 30.08 -26.96 -45.00
C GLN A 149 31.41 -27.59 -45.43
N ALA A 150 32.29 -26.83 -46.10
CA ALA A 150 33.57 -27.33 -46.63
C ALA A 150 34.78 -27.17 -45.67
N LYS A 151 34.59 -26.88 -44.38
CA LYS A 151 35.70 -26.81 -43.42
C LYS A 151 35.34 -27.35 -42.05
N VAL A 152 34.93 -28.61 -42.01
CA VAL A 152 34.87 -29.42 -40.78
C VAL A 152 35.58 -30.75 -41.05
N GLN A 153 36.90 -30.68 -41.16
CA GLN A 153 37.82 -31.82 -41.02
C GLN A 153 39.25 -31.28 -40.98
N ALA A 154 39.64 -30.71 -39.85
CA ALA A 154 41.03 -30.71 -39.36
C ALA A 154 41.14 -29.92 -38.06
N SER A 155 41.94 -30.50 -37.15
CA SER A 155 42.53 -29.92 -35.94
C SER A 155 41.60 -29.57 -34.78
N GLN A 156 41.57 -30.53 -33.84
CA GLN A 156 41.42 -30.32 -32.41
C GLN A 156 42.44 -29.28 -31.91
N GLY A 157 42.02 -28.36 -31.05
CA GLY A 157 42.90 -27.38 -30.40
C GLY A 157 42.15 -26.22 -29.72
N ALA A 158 42.01 -26.33 -28.40
CA ALA A 158 41.70 -25.32 -27.37
C ALA A 158 41.20 -23.92 -27.79
N SER A 159 40.06 -23.47 -27.21
CA SER A 159 39.95 -22.32 -26.27
C SER A 159 38.55 -21.68 -26.18
N LYS A 160 38.13 -21.43 -24.92
CA LYS A 160 37.15 -20.47 -24.36
C LYS A 160 35.75 -21.00 -23.98
N PRO A 161 35.33 -20.84 -22.69
CA PRO A 161 33.97 -21.10 -22.27
C PRO A 161 33.08 -19.98 -22.81
N ARG A 162 32.02 -20.36 -23.54
CA ARG A 162 30.98 -19.43 -23.98
C ARG A 162 30.12 -19.12 -22.77
N MET A 163 30.29 -17.90 -22.27
CA MET A 163 29.55 -17.22 -21.20
C MET A 163 28.09 -17.71 -21.15
N GLU A 164 27.78 -18.41 -20.05
CA GLU A 164 26.46 -18.89 -19.69
C GLU A 164 25.51 -17.68 -19.68
N LYS A 165 24.48 -17.72 -20.54
CA LYS A 165 23.46 -16.67 -20.57
C LYS A 165 22.75 -16.72 -19.22
N GLU A 166 23.16 -15.87 -18.29
CA GLU A 166 22.45 -15.66 -17.04
C GLU A 166 20.98 -15.38 -17.39
N ARG A 167 20.11 -16.25 -16.88
CA ARG A 167 18.68 -16.19 -17.13
C ARG A 167 18.19 -14.84 -16.59
N PRO A 168 17.55 -13.99 -17.42
CA PRO A 168 17.12 -12.66 -16.97
C PRO A 168 16.28 -12.78 -15.69
N PRO A 169 16.46 -11.90 -14.69
CA PRO A 169 15.77 -12.00 -13.38
C PRO A 169 14.25 -12.15 -13.49
N ARG A 170 13.65 -11.61 -14.56
CA ARG A 170 12.23 -11.74 -14.87
C ARG A 170 11.79 -13.18 -15.19
N MET A 171 12.65 -13.97 -15.83
CA MET A 171 12.38 -15.38 -16.13
C MET A 171 12.47 -16.26 -14.88
N MET A 172 13.45 -15.98 -14.01
CA MET A 172 13.58 -16.65 -12.71
C MET A 172 12.33 -16.43 -11.85
N TRP A 173 11.81 -15.20 -11.81
CA TRP A 173 10.59 -14.88 -11.09
C TRP A 173 9.34 -15.57 -11.66
N LEU A 174 9.22 -15.64 -12.99
CA LEU A 174 8.10 -16.36 -13.63
C LEU A 174 8.14 -17.87 -13.33
N GLU A 175 9.33 -18.46 -13.37
CA GLU A 175 9.54 -19.88 -13.05
C GLU A 175 9.25 -20.17 -11.57
N GLU A 176 9.63 -19.26 -10.68
CA GLU A 176 9.35 -19.38 -9.25
C GLU A 176 7.85 -19.28 -8.95
N GLN A 177 7.12 -18.43 -9.65
CA GLN A 177 5.66 -18.37 -9.55
C GLN A 177 4.96 -19.61 -10.11
N ALA A 178 5.45 -20.15 -11.24
CA ALA A 178 4.94 -21.39 -11.81
C ALA A 178 5.17 -22.58 -10.85
N LYS A 179 6.38 -22.70 -10.31
CA LYS A 179 6.74 -23.74 -9.35
C LYS A 179 5.95 -23.65 -8.04
N ARG A 180 5.62 -22.43 -7.59
CA ARG A 180 4.74 -22.23 -6.43
C ARG A 180 3.31 -22.70 -6.70
N ARG A 181 2.76 -22.42 -7.90
CA ARG A 181 1.43 -22.92 -8.31
C ARG A 181 1.38 -24.44 -8.41
N GLU A 182 2.38 -25.06 -9.03
CA GLU A 182 2.47 -26.53 -9.12
C GLU A 182 2.58 -27.19 -7.75
N LYS A 183 3.24 -26.53 -6.79
CA LYS A 183 3.35 -27.03 -5.41
C LYS A 183 2.06 -26.88 -4.61
N GLU A 184 1.27 -25.83 -4.87
CA GLU A 184 -0.06 -25.64 -4.29
C GLU A 184 -1.10 -26.61 -4.90
N GLU A 185 -1.04 -26.86 -6.22
CA GLU A 185 -1.86 -27.86 -6.92
C GLU A 185 -1.47 -29.30 -6.57
N GLY A 186 -0.18 -29.57 -6.34
CA GLY A 186 0.30 -30.86 -5.83
C GLY A 186 -0.10 -31.15 -4.38
N ALA A 187 -0.01 -30.15 -3.49
CA ALA A 187 -0.37 -30.29 -2.07
C ALA A 187 -1.88 -30.50 -1.86
N THR A 188 -2.71 -29.99 -2.76
CA THR A 188 -4.17 -30.22 -2.76
C THR A 188 -4.54 -31.60 -3.31
N ALA A 189 -3.72 -32.17 -4.19
CA ALA A 189 -3.92 -33.52 -4.72
C ALA A 189 -3.44 -34.64 -3.77
N GLU A 190 -2.39 -34.42 -2.97
CA GLU A 190 -1.88 -35.44 -2.04
C GLU A 190 -2.76 -35.61 -0.78
N ASN A 191 -3.36 -34.53 -0.27
CA ASN A 191 -4.20 -34.59 0.92
C ASN A 191 -5.60 -35.20 0.67
N GLY A 192 -5.91 -35.58 -0.59
CA GLY A 192 -7.16 -36.23 -0.99
C GLY A 192 -7.08 -37.75 -1.12
N LYS A 193 -5.93 -38.38 -0.86
CA LYS A 193 -5.73 -39.84 -1.02
C LYS A 193 -5.59 -40.65 0.28
N GLU A 194 -5.60 -40.01 1.45
CA GLU A 194 -5.49 -40.68 2.76
C GLU A 194 -6.83 -40.78 3.53
N GLY A 195 -7.95 -40.86 2.81
CA GLY A 195 -9.29 -40.86 3.42
C GLY A 195 -10.31 -41.76 2.73
N ARG A 196 -9.93 -42.99 2.33
CA ARG A 196 -10.90 -44.05 2.01
C ARG A 196 -10.45 -45.39 2.58
#